data_AF-A0A9P4QMI7-F1
#
_entry.id   AF-A0A9P4QMI7-F1
#
_cell.length_a   1.000
_cell.length_b   1.000
_cell.length_c   1.000
_cell.angle_alpha   90.00
_cell.angle_beta   90.00
_cell.angle_gamma   90.00
#
_symmetry.space_group_name_H-M   'P 1'
#
loop_
_entity.id
_entity.type
_entity.pdbx_description
1 polymer ?
#
loop_
_entity_poly.entity_id
_entity_poly.type
_entity_poly.pdbx_seq_one_letter_code
_entity_poly.pdbx_strand_id
1 'polypeptide(L)'
;PEEYEYRRTVNSASSVTQYWRNLIAQADSTILQDKRRDDLDKYHVWRLRFLSHTHQRGQGAYDLAVNLTYKKIEATADDIFVLLTTLWKRKRDIPCRPDSRVSFHGMVILGGTCGFRRGCIMRLTYRDVSLAVVRDPND
;
A
#
# COMPACT_ATOMS: atom_id res chain seq x y z
N PRO A 1 -24.33 31.84 5.10
CA PRO A 1 -23.13 31.21 4.51
C PRO A 1 -22.75 29.99 5.36
N GLU A 2 -23.15 28.80 4.91
CA GLU A 2 -22.84 27.55 5.63
C GLU A 2 -21.34 27.25 5.55
N GLU A 3 -20.75 27.07 6.73
CA GLU A 3 -19.34 26.84 6.99
C GLU A 3 -18.84 25.52 6.39
N TYR A 4 -17.57 25.53 6.01
CA TYR A 4 -16.79 24.44 5.43
C TYR A 4 -17.04 23.08 6.09
N GLU A 5 -17.64 22.14 5.34
CA GLU A 5 -17.75 20.74 5.74
C GLU A 5 -16.37 20.06 5.63
N TYR A 6 -15.81 19.59 6.75
CA TYR A 6 -14.53 18.89 6.76
C TYR A 6 -14.63 17.56 5.98
N ARG A 7 -14.11 17.54 4.75
CA ARG A 7 -14.10 16.34 3.89
C ARG A 7 -12.70 15.74 3.84
N ARG A 8 -12.51 14.57 4.48
CA ARG A 8 -11.32 13.70 4.33
C ARG A 8 -11.29 12.99 2.96
N THR A 9 -11.35 13.75 1.88
CA THR A 9 -11.21 13.21 0.52
C THR A 9 -9.86 13.58 -0.03
N VAL A 10 -9.06 12.58 -0.43
CA VAL A 10 -7.74 12.82 -0.99
C VAL A 10 -7.70 12.40 -2.45
N ASN A 11 -7.39 13.35 -3.33
CA ASN A 11 -7.19 13.08 -4.75
C ASN A 11 -5.93 12.21 -5.02
N SER A 12 -4.99 12.11 -4.07
CA SER A 12 -3.71 11.40 -4.33
C SER A 12 -2.96 10.68 -3.20
N ALA A 13 -3.51 10.53 -1.98
CA ALA A 13 -2.87 9.67 -0.96
C ALA A 13 -2.95 8.18 -1.32
N SER A 14 -1.95 7.38 -0.98
CA SER A 14 -2.04 5.91 -1.12
C SER A 14 -2.92 5.38 0.01
N SER A 15 -4.08 4.79 -0.30
CA SER A 15 -4.95 4.20 0.73
C SER A 15 -4.34 2.90 1.29
N VAL A 16 -4.73 2.51 2.49
CA VAL A 16 -4.39 1.19 3.09
C VAL A 16 -4.67 0.05 2.13
N THR A 17 -5.80 0.11 1.42
CA THR A 17 -6.18 -0.84 0.38
C THR A 17 -5.12 -0.94 -0.72
N GLN A 18 -4.47 0.16 -1.10
CA GLN A 18 -3.40 0.15 -2.11
C GLN A 18 -2.16 -0.60 -1.61
N TYR A 19 -1.79 -0.43 -0.34
CA TYR A 19 -0.70 -1.21 0.26
C TYR A 19 -1.02 -2.70 0.31
N TRP A 20 -2.23 -3.05 0.71
CA TRP A 20 -2.68 -4.43 0.75
C TRP A 20 -2.72 -5.10 -0.64
N ARG A 21 -3.22 -4.38 -1.65
CA ARG A 21 -3.17 -4.81 -3.06
C ARG A 21 -1.75 -5.09 -3.52
N ASN A 22 -0.80 -4.23 -3.18
CA ASN A 22 0.60 -4.41 -3.57
C ASN A 22 1.23 -5.64 -2.89
N LEU A 23 0.94 -5.87 -1.61
CA LEU A 23 1.42 -7.06 -0.89
C LEU A 23 0.87 -8.36 -1.50
N ILE A 24 -0.44 -8.40 -1.79
CA ILE A 24 -1.08 -9.54 -2.44
C ILE A 24 -0.47 -9.78 -3.83
N ALA A 25 -0.29 -8.73 -4.63
CA ALA A 25 0.29 -8.84 -5.96
C ALA A 25 1.72 -9.39 -5.91
N GLN A 26 2.54 -8.95 -4.94
CA GLN A 26 3.90 -9.46 -4.76
C GLN A 26 3.92 -10.92 -4.31
N ALA A 27 3.05 -11.31 -3.37
CA ALA A 27 2.93 -12.70 -2.93
C ALA A 27 2.48 -13.61 -4.09
N ASP A 28 1.53 -13.15 -4.92
CA ASP A 28 1.06 -13.88 -6.10
C ASP A 28 2.15 -14.03 -7.17
N SER A 29 2.94 -12.97 -7.42
CA SER A 29 3.96 -12.95 -8.47
C SER A 29 5.29 -13.58 -8.07
N THR A 30 5.51 -13.92 -6.81
CA THR A 30 6.77 -14.52 -6.33
C THR A 30 6.50 -15.92 -5.76
N ILE A 31 5.95 -15.99 -4.55
CA ILE A 31 5.74 -17.23 -3.80
C ILE A 31 4.80 -18.18 -4.55
N LEU A 32 3.69 -17.66 -5.05
CA LEU A 32 2.68 -18.49 -5.70
C LEU A 32 2.97 -18.77 -7.18
N GLN A 33 3.85 -17.99 -7.80
CA GLN A 33 4.30 -18.28 -9.16
C GLN A 33 5.07 -19.60 -9.20
N ASP A 34 5.95 -19.82 -8.23
CA ASP A 34 6.74 -21.05 -8.13
C ASP A 34 5.83 -22.26 -7.87
N LYS A 35 4.87 -22.14 -6.95
CA LYS A 35 3.88 -23.20 -6.71
C LYS A 35 3.02 -23.55 -7.93
N ARG A 36 2.69 -22.57 -8.78
CA ARG A 36 1.97 -22.82 -10.04
C ARG A 36 2.83 -23.54 -11.08
N ARG A 37 4.16 -23.39 -11.03
CA ARG A 37 5.09 -24.13 -11.90
C ARG A 37 5.25 -25.58 -11.44
N ASP A 38 5.25 -25.80 -10.12
CA ASP A 38 5.41 -27.13 -9.53
C ASP A 38 4.13 -27.99 -9.60
N ASP A 39 2.94 -27.35 -9.52
CA ASP A 39 1.63 -28.01 -9.54
C ASP A 39 0.74 -27.43 -10.65
N LEU A 40 1.03 -27.86 -11.88
CA LEU A 40 0.35 -27.38 -13.09
C LEU A 40 -1.14 -27.73 -13.11
N ASP A 41 -1.53 -28.89 -12.55
CA ASP A 41 -2.93 -29.34 -12.53
C ASP A 41 -3.80 -28.50 -11.59
N LYS A 42 -3.22 -27.95 -10.51
CA LYS A 42 -3.95 -27.09 -9.54
C LYS A 42 -3.55 -25.63 -9.60
N TYR A 43 -3.04 -25.15 -10.74
CA TYR A 43 -2.52 -23.79 -10.89
C TYR A 43 -3.51 -22.68 -10.45
N HIS A 44 -4.81 -22.94 -10.58
CA HIS A 44 -5.89 -22.01 -10.24
C HIS A 44 -6.07 -21.83 -8.73
N VAL A 45 -5.76 -22.86 -7.92
CA VAL A 45 -5.81 -22.83 -6.45
C VAL A 45 -4.68 -21.96 -5.89
N TRP A 46 -3.55 -21.96 -6.58
CA TRP A 46 -2.37 -21.16 -6.24
C TRP A 46 -2.44 -19.73 -6.79
N ARG A 47 -3.63 -19.20 -7.09
CA ARG A 47 -3.78 -17.84 -7.62
C ARG A 47 -4.41 -16.94 -6.58
N LEU A 48 -3.61 -16.03 -6.02
CA LEU A 48 -4.11 -15.06 -5.06
C LEU A 48 -4.54 -13.80 -5.81
N ARG A 49 -5.85 -13.57 -5.87
CA ARG A 49 -6.42 -12.35 -6.45
C ARG A 49 -7.02 -11.52 -5.32
N PHE A 50 -6.68 -10.25 -5.27
CA PHE A 50 -7.44 -9.31 -4.47
C PHE A 50 -8.81 -9.12 -5.14
N LEU A 51 -9.88 -9.65 -4.55
CA LEU A 51 -11.25 -9.39 -5.02
C LEU A 51 -11.57 -7.92 -4.78
N SER A 52 -11.30 -7.10 -5.80
CA SER A 52 -11.72 -5.71 -5.89
C SER A 52 -12.72 -5.64 -7.02
N HIS A 53 -13.84 -4.95 -6.82
CA HIS A 53 -14.82 -4.66 -7.86
C HIS A 53 -14.30 -3.73 -8.97
N THR A 54 -12.98 -3.65 -9.19
CA THR A 54 -12.36 -2.68 -10.09
C THR A 54 -11.20 -3.31 -10.84
N HIS A 55 -11.51 -3.79 -12.03
CA HIS A 55 -10.56 -4.36 -12.97
C HIS A 55 -9.70 -3.28 -13.62
N GLN A 56 -8.39 -3.27 -13.34
CA GLN A 56 -7.40 -2.79 -14.30
C GLN A 56 -6.25 -3.81 -14.37
N ARG A 57 -5.86 -4.14 -15.62
CA ARG A 57 -4.92 -5.18 -16.08
C ARG A 57 -4.25 -6.00 -14.98
N GLY A 58 -4.71 -7.25 -14.84
CA GLY A 58 -4.39 -8.16 -13.74
C GLY A 58 -5.62 -8.84 -13.13
N GLN A 59 -6.84 -8.51 -13.57
CA GLN A 59 -8.09 -9.07 -13.05
C GLN A 59 -9.08 -9.30 -14.20
N GLY A 60 -9.74 -10.48 -14.24
CA GLY A 60 -10.54 -11.00 -15.36
C GLY A 60 -11.87 -10.29 -15.65
N ALA A 61 -12.37 -10.42 -16.86
CA ALA A 61 -13.55 -9.71 -17.33
C ALA A 61 -14.83 -10.09 -16.57
N TYR A 62 -15.55 -9.13 -15.97
CA TYR A 62 -17.02 -9.08 -15.92
C TYR A 62 -17.52 -7.64 -15.74
N ASP A 63 -18.72 -7.44 -16.28
CA ASP A 63 -19.40 -6.21 -16.68
C ASP A 63 -19.97 -5.40 -15.49
N LEU A 64 -19.17 -4.52 -14.87
CA LEU A 64 -19.64 -3.65 -13.79
C LEU A 64 -19.13 -2.20 -13.92
N ALA A 65 -20.07 -1.28 -13.72
CA ALA A 65 -20.06 0.17 -13.96
C ALA A 65 -18.71 0.90 -13.83
N VAL A 66 -18.43 1.73 -14.84
CA VAL A 66 -17.23 2.59 -15.01
C VAL A 66 -17.06 3.64 -13.89
N ASN A 67 -18.11 3.90 -13.11
CA ASN A 67 -18.10 4.92 -12.05
C ASN A 67 -17.73 4.30 -10.70
N LEU A 68 -16.54 4.65 -10.21
CA LEU A 68 -16.07 4.30 -8.86
C LEU A 68 -16.96 4.96 -7.81
N THR A 69 -17.73 4.16 -7.05
CA THR A 69 -18.63 4.65 -5.99
C THR A 69 -17.96 4.78 -4.61
N TYR A 70 -16.70 4.35 -4.45
CA TYR A 70 -16.01 4.45 -3.17
C TYR A 70 -15.28 5.79 -3.01
N LYS A 71 -15.55 6.45 -1.88
CA LYS A 71 -14.85 7.66 -1.47
C LYS A 71 -13.44 7.28 -1.02
N LYS A 72 -12.42 7.79 -1.69
CA LYS A 72 -11.03 7.60 -1.30
C LYS A 72 -10.74 8.42 -0.03
N ILE A 73 -10.61 7.73 1.10
CA ILE A 73 -10.35 8.33 2.40
C ILE A 73 -8.84 8.33 2.65
N GLU A 74 -8.36 9.40 3.29
CA GLU A 74 -6.99 9.50 3.78
C GLU A 74 -6.66 8.37 4.75
N ALA A 75 -5.43 7.84 4.69
CA ALA A 75 -4.95 6.91 5.70
C ALA A 75 -4.73 7.68 7.01
N THR A 76 -5.33 7.18 8.09
CA THR A 76 -5.17 7.77 9.42
C THR A 76 -3.89 7.27 10.11
N ALA A 77 -3.53 7.89 11.23
CA ALA A 77 -2.44 7.37 12.07
C ALA A 77 -2.70 5.93 12.53
N ASP A 78 -3.95 5.59 12.86
CA ASP A 78 -4.35 4.24 13.27
C ASP A 78 -4.14 3.22 12.15
N ASP A 79 -4.49 3.58 10.92
CA ASP A 79 -4.25 2.75 9.73
C ASP A 79 -2.76 2.43 9.53
N ILE A 80 -1.91 3.46 9.66
CA ILE A 80 -0.46 3.32 9.60
C ILE A 80 0.02 2.41 10.74
N PHE A 81 -0.49 2.62 11.95
CA PHE A 81 -0.13 1.83 13.13
C PHE A 81 -0.51 0.35 12.97
N VAL A 82 -1.68 0.05 12.43
CA VAL A 82 -2.13 -1.33 12.15
C VAL A 82 -1.20 -2.00 11.13
N LEU A 83 -0.85 -1.30 10.04
CA LEU A 83 0.06 -1.81 9.03
C LEU A 83 1.45 -2.11 9.61
N LEU A 84 2.03 -1.17 10.36
CA LEU A 84 3.34 -1.34 10.96
C LEU A 84 3.35 -2.41 12.06
N THR A 85 2.31 -2.45 12.90
CA THR A 85 2.14 -3.47 13.93
C THR A 85 2.04 -4.86 13.29
N THR A 86 1.28 -4.99 12.20
CA THR A 86 1.17 -6.25 11.45
C THR A 86 2.53 -6.63 10.87
N LEU A 87 3.21 -5.70 10.20
CA LEU A 87 4.53 -5.92 9.61
C LEU A 87 5.53 -6.47 10.64
N TRP A 88 5.54 -5.97 11.87
CA TRP A 88 6.52 -6.38 12.87
C TRP A 88 6.07 -7.56 13.74
N LYS A 89 4.81 -7.57 14.21
CA LYS A 89 4.29 -8.64 15.08
C LYS A 89 4.01 -9.94 14.32
N ARG A 90 3.60 -9.85 13.06
CA ARG A 90 3.35 -11.02 12.19
C ARG A 90 4.55 -11.37 11.33
N LYS A 91 5.79 -11.21 11.86
CA LYS A 91 7.02 -11.46 11.09
C LYS A 91 7.14 -12.86 10.53
N ARG A 92 6.55 -13.86 11.19
CA ARG A 92 6.52 -15.26 10.75
C ARG A 92 5.61 -15.45 9.53
N ASP A 93 4.52 -14.70 9.47
CA ASP A 93 3.50 -14.80 8.42
C ASP A 93 3.86 -13.95 7.19
N ILE A 94 4.80 -13.01 7.34
CA ILE A 94 5.30 -12.13 6.27
C ILE A 94 6.81 -12.40 6.11
N PRO A 95 7.22 -13.51 5.48
CA PRO A 95 8.64 -13.81 5.28
C PRO A 95 9.26 -12.83 4.29
N CYS A 96 10.25 -12.08 4.75
CA CYS A 96 11.06 -11.18 3.92
C CYS A 96 12.42 -10.94 4.58
N ARG A 97 13.39 -10.50 3.79
CA ARG A 97 14.71 -10.12 4.30
C ARG A 97 14.61 -8.91 5.25
N PRO A 98 15.50 -8.78 6.25
CA PRO A 98 15.43 -7.69 7.23
C PRO A 98 15.46 -6.29 6.60
N ASP A 99 16.33 -6.09 5.60
CA ASP A 99 16.45 -4.87 4.79
C ASP A 99 15.12 -4.52 4.10
N SER A 100 14.50 -5.50 3.44
CA SER A 100 13.22 -5.34 2.75
C SER A 100 12.09 -4.91 3.71
N ARG A 101 12.10 -5.44 4.94
CA ARG A 101 11.12 -5.07 5.97
C ARG A 101 11.30 -3.61 6.40
N VAL A 102 12.54 -3.19 6.66
CA VAL A 102 12.87 -1.81 7.03
C VAL A 102 12.51 -0.85 5.90
N SER A 103 12.84 -1.19 4.64
CA SER A 103 12.45 -0.38 3.48
C SER A 103 10.93 -0.24 3.37
N PHE A 104 10.17 -1.32 3.51
CA PHE A 104 8.70 -1.27 3.46
C PHE A 104 8.11 -0.43 4.60
N HIS A 105 8.65 -0.54 5.82
CA HIS A 105 8.27 0.31 6.94
C HIS A 105 8.43 1.81 6.61
N GLY A 106 9.60 2.19 6.08
CA GLY A 106 9.86 3.58 5.66
C GLY A 106 8.89 4.05 4.58
N MET A 107 8.57 3.19 3.61
CA MET A 107 7.58 3.52 2.58
C MET A 107 6.18 3.77 3.14
N VAL A 108 5.75 2.97 4.13
CA VAL A 108 4.45 3.12 4.79
C VAL A 108 4.37 4.44 5.55
N ILE A 109 5.44 4.82 6.26
CA ILE A 109 5.51 6.12 6.94
C ILE A 109 5.46 7.25 5.90
N LEU A 110 6.39 7.29 4.95
CA LEU A 110 6.46 8.38 3.97
C LEU A 110 5.18 8.54 3.15
N GLY A 111 4.54 7.44 2.76
CA GLY A 111 3.30 7.52 1.99
C GLY A 111 2.08 7.82 2.85
N GLY A 112 2.11 7.47 4.13
CA GLY A 112 1.02 7.71 5.09
C GLY A 112 1.04 9.11 5.69
N THR A 113 2.21 9.62 6.10
CA THR A 113 2.33 10.92 6.79
C THR A 113 2.57 12.09 5.84
N CYS A 114 3.25 11.87 4.71
CA CYS A 114 3.62 12.94 3.79
C CYS A 114 2.80 12.91 2.48
N GLY A 115 1.90 11.94 2.33
CA GLY A 115 1.03 11.81 1.15
C GLY A 115 1.79 11.52 -0.15
N PHE A 116 3.06 11.08 -0.08
CA PHE A 116 3.85 10.83 -1.28
C PHE A 116 3.26 9.69 -2.12
N ARG A 117 3.30 9.86 -3.44
CA ARG A 117 2.96 8.78 -4.38
C ARG A 117 4.07 7.73 -4.34
N ARG A 118 3.70 6.44 -4.44
CA ARG A 118 4.65 5.31 -4.45
C ARG A 118 5.84 5.51 -5.40
N GLY A 119 5.58 5.96 -6.63
CA GLY A 119 6.63 6.17 -7.62
C GLY A 119 7.62 7.28 -7.27
N CYS A 120 7.22 8.24 -6.43
CA CYS A 120 8.13 9.25 -5.88
C CYS A 120 9.02 8.62 -4.80
N ILE A 121 8.43 7.88 -3.86
CA ILE A 121 9.18 7.24 -2.76
C ILE A 121 10.18 6.21 -3.29
N MET A 122 9.80 5.41 -4.30
CA MET A 122 10.70 4.40 -4.88
C MET A 122 11.93 4.97 -5.59
N ARG A 123 11.93 6.27 -5.90
CA ARG A 123 13.05 6.97 -6.53
C ARG A 123 13.77 7.92 -5.57
N LEU A 124 13.33 7.98 -4.32
CA LEU A 124 13.92 8.84 -3.31
C LEU A 124 15.34 8.33 -3.02
N THR A 125 16.34 9.19 -3.27
CA THR A 125 17.73 8.92 -2.93
C THR A 125 18.12 9.67 -1.67
N TYR A 126 19.23 9.30 -1.05
CA TYR A 126 19.75 10.03 0.12
C TYR A 126 20.06 11.51 -0.20
N ARG A 127 20.42 11.81 -1.46
CA ARG A 127 20.67 13.19 -1.92
C ARG A 127 19.41 14.05 -1.91
N ASP A 128 18.23 13.43 -1.99
CA ASP A 128 16.94 14.14 -2.03
C ASP A 128 16.41 14.45 -0.61
N VAL A 129 17.12 14.04 0.43
CA VAL A 129 16.73 14.23 1.84
C VAL A 129 17.64 15.26 2.50
N SER A 130 17.05 16.29 3.08
CA SER A 130 17.76 17.24 3.96
C SER A 130 17.21 17.15 5.38
N LEU A 131 18.12 17.27 6.36
CA LEU A 131 17.77 17.37 7.76
C LEU A 131 17.93 18.84 8.18
N ALA A 132 16.86 19.44 8.69
CA ALA A 132 16.88 20.77 9.28
C ALA A 132 16.57 20.65 10.76
N VAL A 133 17.39 21.27 11.60
CA VAL A 133 17.07 21.50 13.01
C VAL A 133 16.40 22.86 13.08
N VAL A 134 15.14 22.88 13.49
CA VAL A 134 14.34 24.11 13.58
C VAL A 134 14.09 24.37 15.06
N ARG A 135 14.34 25.61 15.53
CA ARG A 135 13.95 26.03 16.88
C ARG A 135 12.43 26.08 16.97
N ASP A 136 11.90 25.87 18.17
CA ASP A 136 10.48 26.07 18.40
C ASP A 136 10.13 27.53 18.01
N PRO A 137 9.13 27.76 17.15
CA PRO A 137 8.73 29.11 16.77
C PRO A 137 8.24 29.97 17.96
N ASN A 138 8.04 29.38 19.13
CA ASN A 138 7.61 30.06 20.36
C ASN A 138 8.72 30.19 21.43
N ASP A 139 9.97 29.86 21.09
CA ASP A 139 11.16 29.99 21.96
C ASP A 139 12.09 31.14 21.51
#